data_AF-A0A4S8PQT0-F1
#
_entry.id   AF-A0A4S8PQT0-F1
#
_cell.length_a   1.000
_cell.length_b   1.000
_cell.length_c   1.000
_cell.angle_alpha   90.00
_cell.angle_beta   90.00
_cell.angle_gamma   90.00
#
_symmetry.space_group_name_H-M   'P 1'
#
loop_
_entity.id
_entity.type
_entity.pdbx_description
1 polymer ?
#
loop_
_entity_poly.entity_id
_entity_poly.type
_entity_poly.pdbx_seq_one_letter_code
_entity_poly.pdbx_strand_id
1 'polypeptide(L)'
;MSDPYGKTWWGRKWWRALETIGLNYPDQRIVKGRALAGHSAVSGMSIDPGSVSGTVADANGTFEAEIRIPVYDNTTWNAGMTALSLSPSCVAGLLAGRLPKRIDEVLSSAGMRLLPKKFAAEPHNIITTSCGCSDTREVCAHIMALALVSAARMDDDPWLVLLLRGGPTRDLAGRLRAARVATMDAAQSVV
;
A
#
# COMPACT_ATOMS: atom_id res chain seq x y z
N MET A 1 -10.12 -21.70 9.30
CA MET A 1 -10.40 -20.79 8.16
C MET A 1 -9.23 -19.83 8.02
N SER A 2 -8.63 -19.74 6.84
CA SER A 2 -7.57 -18.77 6.55
C SER A 2 -8.13 -17.34 6.58
N ASP A 3 -7.40 -16.41 7.19
CA ASP A 3 -7.72 -14.98 7.19
C ASP A 3 -7.93 -14.49 5.73
N PRO A 4 -9.11 -13.98 5.35
CA PRO A 4 -9.36 -13.54 3.98
C PRO A 4 -8.63 -12.24 3.62
N TYR A 5 -8.07 -11.52 4.60
CA TYR A 5 -7.41 -10.23 4.42
C TYR A 5 -5.91 -10.33 4.72
N GLY A 6 -5.07 -9.78 3.84
CA GLY A 6 -3.61 -9.84 4.01
C GLY A 6 -3.05 -11.24 3.81
N LYS A 7 -3.57 -11.96 2.80
CA LYS A 7 -3.07 -13.28 2.39
C LYS A 7 -1.63 -13.19 1.89
N THR A 8 -1.28 -12.08 1.26
CA THR A 8 0.07 -11.78 0.79
C THR A 8 0.86 -11.04 1.88
N TRP A 9 2.18 -10.95 1.72
CA TRP A 9 2.99 -10.20 2.68
C TRP A 9 2.69 -8.70 2.63
N TRP A 10 2.33 -8.17 1.46
CA TRP A 10 2.06 -6.75 1.26
C TRP A 10 0.69 -6.36 1.79
N GLY A 11 -0.37 -7.13 1.50
CA GLY A 11 -1.70 -6.88 2.06
C GLY A 11 -1.68 -6.96 3.59
N ARG A 12 -0.91 -7.91 4.15
CA ARG A 12 -0.73 -8.02 5.61
C ARG A 12 -0.01 -6.82 6.19
N LYS A 13 1.05 -6.35 5.54
CA LYS A 13 1.83 -5.20 6.00
C LYS A 13 1.04 -3.89 5.83
N TRP A 14 0.16 -3.79 4.82
CA TRP A 14 -0.73 -2.65 4.64
C TRP A 14 -1.69 -2.45 5.81
N TRP A 15 -2.55 -3.42 6.14
CA TRP A 15 -3.51 -3.18 7.23
C TRP A 15 -2.82 -3.06 8.60
N ARG A 16 -1.68 -3.74 8.80
CA ARG A 16 -0.85 -3.58 10.00
C ARG A 16 -0.09 -2.26 10.05
N ALA A 17 -0.04 -1.51 8.96
CA ALA A 17 0.53 -0.17 8.97
C ALA A 17 -0.22 0.75 9.92
N LEU A 18 -1.51 0.50 10.19
CA LEU A 18 -2.29 1.23 11.20
C LEU A 18 -1.72 1.08 12.63
N GLU A 19 -0.85 0.10 12.90
CA GLU A 19 -0.10 0.03 14.15
C GLU A 19 0.84 1.22 14.36
N THR A 20 1.15 2.01 13.31
CA THR A 20 1.96 3.24 13.43
C THR A 20 1.19 4.40 14.05
N ILE A 21 -0.15 4.37 14.03
CA ILE A 21 -1.03 5.46 14.47
C ILE A 21 -1.99 5.06 15.58
N GLY A 22 -1.61 4.07 16.39
CA GLY A 22 -2.32 3.73 17.63
C GLY A 22 -3.25 2.52 17.57
N LEU A 23 -3.13 1.66 16.54
CA LEU A 23 -3.66 0.30 16.61
C LEU A 23 -2.72 -0.60 17.44
N ASN A 24 -3.18 -1.16 18.55
CA ASN A 24 -2.39 -2.02 19.44
C ASN A 24 -2.88 -3.47 19.35
N TYR A 25 -1.98 -4.46 19.34
CA TYR A 25 -2.40 -5.86 19.28
C TYR A 25 -2.29 -6.54 20.66
N PRO A 26 -3.33 -7.23 21.15
CA PRO A 26 -4.67 -7.42 20.55
C PRO A 26 -5.60 -6.20 20.73
N ASP A 27 -6.52 -5.97 19.78
CA ASP A 27 -7.52 -4.90 19.84
C ASP A 27 -8.94 -5.38 19.49
N GLN A 28 -9.96 -4.92 20.22
CA GLN A 28 -11.36 -5.17 19.86
C GLN A 28 -11.76 -4.50 18.54
N ARG A 29 -11.10 -3.40 18.14
CA ARG A 29 -11.33 -2.73 16.86
C ARG A 29 -11.00 -3.62 15.67
N ILE A 30 -10.01 -4.52 15.82
CA ILE A 30 -9.67 -5.50 14.79
C ILE A 30 -10.83 -6.50 14.61
N VAL A 31 -11.41 -6.96 15.72
CA VAL A 31 -12.56 -7.90 15.68
C VAL A 31 -13.77 -7.22 15.03
N LYS A 32 -14.11 -6.01 15.46
CA LYS A 32 -15.23 -5.24 14.89
C LYS A 32 -15.01 -4.89 13.42
N GLY A 33 -13.81 -4.43 13.05
CA GLY A 33 -13.47 -4.11 11.66
C GLY A 33 -13.56 -5.33 10.74
N ARG A 34 -13.16 -6.51 11.22
CA ARG A 34 -13.35 -7.78 10.49
C ARG A 34 -14.81 -8.14 10.30
N ALA A 35 -15.64 -7.95 11.33
CA ALA A 35 -17.07 -8.18 11.22
C ALA A 35 -17.68 -7.26 10.15
N LEU A 36 -17.37 -5.96 10.16
CA LEU A 36 -17.84 -5.01 9.14
C LEU A 36 -17.38 -5.41 7.73
N ALA A 37 -16.08 -5.70 7.57
CA ALA A 37 -15.52 -6.11 6.28
C ALA A 37 -16.16 -7.41 5.74
N GLY A 38 -16.53 -8.34 6.61
CA GLY A 38 -17.14 -9.62 6.24
C GLY A 38 -18.62 -9.52 5.83
N HIS A 39 -19.35 -8.50 6.29
CA HIS A 39 -20.77 -8.29 5.95
C HIS A 39 -20.98 -7.37 4.75
N SER A 40 -19.97 -7.18 3.88
CA SER A 40 -20.03 -6.28 2.73
C SER A 40 -20.42 -4.83 3.10
N ALA A 41 -20.07 -4.41 4.32
CA ALA A 41 -20.42 -3.09 4.83
C ALA A 41 -19.61 -1.95 4.20
N VAL A 42 -18.54 -2.27 3.46
CA VAL A 42 -17.68 -1.31 2.77
C VAL A 42 -18.12 -1.21 1.32
N SER A 43 -18.53 -0.02 0.89
CA SER A 43 -18.97 0.29 -0.47
C SER A 43 -18.25 1.51 -1.03
N GLY A 44 -18.27 1.68 -2.36
CA GLY A 44 -17.68 2.85 -3.01
C GLY A 44 -16.16 2.96 -2.85
N MET A 45 -15.47 1.89 -2.45
CA MET A 45 -14.05 1.95 -2.12
C MET A 45 -13.16 2.28 -3.34
N SER A 46 -12.34 3.32 -3.20
CA SER A 46 -11.27 3.66 -4.14
C SER A 46 -9.88 3.50 -3.50
N ILE A 47 -8.89 3.26 -4.36
CA ILE A 47 -7.48 3.36 -4.02
C ILE A 47 -6.88 4.27 -5.08
N ASP A 48 -6.46 5.45 -4.65
CA ASP A 48 -5.90 6.51 -5.47
C ASP A 48 -4.48 6.84 -4.95
N PRO A 49 -3.67 7.60 -5.72
CA PRO A 49 -2.37 8.07 -5.22
C PRO A 49 -2.51 8.77 -3.86
N GLY A 50 -1.95 8.15 -2.83
CA GLY A 50 -1.91 8.64 -1.46
C GLY A 50 -3.20 8.53 -0.66
N SER A 51 -4.27 7.91 -1.18
CA SER A 51 -5.52 7.75 -0.44
C SER A 51 -6.21 6.41 -0.70
N VAL A 52 -6.75 5.84 0.37
CA VAL A 52 -7.76 4.78 0.32
C VAL A 52 -9.02 5.35 0.95
N SER A 53 -10.11 5.41 0.20
CA SER A 53 -11.37 5.98 0.66
C SER A 53 -12.51 5.00 0.47
N GLY A 54 -13.59 5.17 1.22
CA GLY A 54 -14.81 4.42 1.02
C GLY A 54 -15.85 4.70 2.10
N THR A 55 -17.04 4.21 1.85
CA THR A 55 -18.19 4.37 2.73
C THR A 55 -18.37 3.08 3.53
N VAL A 56 -18.53 3.18 4.86
CA VAL A 56 -18.72 2.02 5.76
C VAL A 56 -20.04 2.15 6.52
N ALA A 57 -20.92 1.14 6.38
CA ALA A 57 -22.20 1.09 7.08
C ALA A 57 -22.12 0.24 8.36
N ASP A 58 -22.81 0.66 9.42
CA ASP A 58 -23.10 -0.18 10.58
C ASP A 58 -24.52 0.11 11.13
N ALA A 59 -24.84 -0.40 12.32
CA ALA A 59 -26.16 -0.20 12.93
C ALA A 59 -26.50 1.26 13.25
N ASN A 60 -25.51 2.16 13.34
CA ASN A 60 -25.67 3.56 13.69
C ASN A 60 -25.70 4.48 12.45
N GLY A 61 -25.49 3.94 11.25
CA GLY A 61 -25.54 4.68 10.01
C GLY A 61 -24.39 4.38 9.06
N THR A 62 -24.11 5.36 8.20
CA THR A 62 -23.15 5.23 7.11
C THR A 62 -22.11 6.33 7.23
N PHE A 63 -20.83 5.95 7.21
CA PHE A 63 -19.73 6.87 7.49
C PHE A 63 -18.71 6.85 6.35
N GLU A 64 -18.31 8.03 5.90
CA GLU A 64 -17.15 8.19 5.04
C GLU A 64 -15.88 7.93 5.85
N ALA A 65 -14.99 7.11 5.30
CA ALA A 65 -13.73 6.72 5.89
C ALA A 65 -12.60 6.92 4.87
N GLU A 66 -11.48 7.47 5.32
CA GLU A 66 -10.29 7.71 4.51
C GLU A 66 -9.01 7.36 5.27
N ILE A 67 -8.08 6.71 4.58
CA ILE A 67 -6.71 6.45 5.03
C ILE A 67 -5.78 7.15 4.04
N ARG A 68 -5.00 8.11 4.52
CA ARG A 68 -4.03 8.85 3.70
C ARG A 68 -2.61 8.42 4.00
N ILE A 69 -1.79 8.46 2.96
CA ILE A 69 -0.37 8.16 3.04
C ILE A 69 0.39 9.00 1.99
N PRO A 70 1.54 9.62 2.31
CA PRO A 70 2.27 10.45 1.34
C PRO A 70 2.72 9.66 0.11
N VAL A 71 2.68 10.31 -1.06
CA VAL A 71 3.20 9.76 -2.31
C VAL A 71 4.67 10.16 -2.51
N TYR A 72 5.41 9.37 -3.29
CA TYR A 72 6.72 9.78 -3.78
C TYR A 72 6.58 10.56 -5.09
N ASP A 73 7.52 11.47 -5.34
CA ASP A 73 7.56 12.23 -6.60
C ASP A 73 8.11 11.40 -7.78
N ASN A 74 7.98 11.95 -8.99
CA ASN A 74 8.45 11.28 -10.21
C ASN A 74 9.96 11.03 -10.20
N THR A 75 10.75 11.92 -9.61
CA THR A 75 12.21 11.78 -9.51
C THR A 75 12.58 10.55 -8.69
N THR A 76 11.98 10.43 -7.51
CA THR A 76 12.16 9.28 -6.62
C THR A 76 11.67 8.00 -7.30
N TRP A 77 10.49 8.03 -7.95
CA TRP A 77 9.99 6.90 -8.74
C TRP A 77 10.92 6.48 -9.87
N ASN A 78 11.51 7.41 -10.61
CA ASN A 78 12.47 7.09 -11.66
C ASN A 78 13.72 6.41 -11.10
N ALA A 79 14.27 6.91 -9.98
CA ALA A 79 15.40 6.28 -9.31
C ALA A 79 15.04 4.85 -8.81
N GLY A 80 13.85 4.68 -8.23
CA GLY A 80 13.35 3.38 -7.80
C GLY A 80 13.15 2.40 -8.96
N MET A 81 12.61 2.86 -10.09
CA MET A 81 12.43 2.05 -11.29
C MET A 81 13.77 1.59 -11.89
N THR A 82 14.79 2.45 -11.86
CA THR A 82 16.16 2.09 -12.21
C THR A 82 16.72 1.02 -11.28
N ALA A 83 16.55 1.16 -9.96
CA ALA A 83 16.99 0.14 -9.01
C ALA A 83 16.28 -1.21 -9.23
N LEU A 84 14.97 -1.18 -9.50
CA LEU A 84 14.17 -2.38 -9.80
C LEU A 84 14.61 -3.06 -11.10
N SER A 85 14.90 -2.31 -12.16
CA SER A 85 15.31 -2.87 -13.46
C SER A 85 16.62 -3.65 -13.39
N LEU A 86 17.49 -3.27 -12.43
CA LEU A 86 18.77 -3.93 -12.15
C LEU A 86 18.63 -5.18 -11.26
N SER A 87 17.44 -5.48 -10.75
CA SER A 87 17.17 -6.67 -9.92
C SER A 87 16.33 -7.70 -10.68
N PRO A 88 16.95 -8.77 -11.26
CA PRO A 88 16.23 -9.78 -12.05
C PRO A 88 15.09 -10.44 -11.27
N SER A 89 15.30 -10.69 -9.98
CA SER A 89 14.27 -11.27 -9.10
C SER A 89 13.07 -10.34 -8.91
N CYS A 90 13.30 -9.02 -8.85
CA CYS A 90 12.23 -8.05 -8.72
C CYS A 90 11.46 -7.90 -10.03
N VAL A 91 12.18 -7.78 -11.15
CA VAL A 91 11.58 -7.75 -12.49
C VAL A 91 10.71 -8.98 -12.72
N ALA A 92 11.21 -10.19 -12.46
CA ALA A 92 10.45 -11.42 -12.67
C ALA A 92 9.21 -11.50 -11.78
N GLY A 93 9.30 -11.11 -10.51
CA GLY A 93 8.16 -11.09 -9.60
C GLY A 93 7.08 -10.10 -10.04
N LEU A 94 7.50 -8.89 -10.41
CA LEU A 94 6.62 -7.83 -10.89
C LEU A 94 5.92 -8.24 -12.20
N LEU A 95 6.66 -8.77 -13.19
CA LEU A 95 6.06 -9.26 -14.43
C LEU A 95 5.08 -10.43 -14.22
N ALA A 96 5.27 -11.20 -13.14
CA ALA A 96 4.35 -12.25 -12.72
C ALA A 96 3.17 -11.74 -11.86
N GLY A 97 2.97 -10.42 -11.75
CA GLY A 97 1.89 -9.84 -10.96
C GLY A 97 2.05 -10.10 -9.46
N ARG A 98 3.27 -10.02 -8.91
CA ARG A 98 3.55 -10.18 -7.48
C ARG A 98 4.51 -9.11 -6.99
N LEU A 99 4.44 -8.75 -5.70
CA LEU A 99 5.50 -7.98 -5.05
C LEU A 99 6.54 -8.94 -4.44
N PRO A 100 7.79 -8.96 -4.94
CA PRO A 100 8.87 -9.71 -4.32
C PRO A 100 9.17 -9.16 -2.91
N LYS A 101 9.47 -10.04 -1.94
CA LYS A 101 9.76 -9.62 -0.56
C LYS A 101 10.92 -8.61 -0.45
N ARG A 102 11.90 -8.72 -1.35
CA ARG A 102 13.08 -7.82 -1.39
C ARG A 102 12.80 -6.48 -2.08
N ILE A 103 11.58 -6.22 -2.54
CA ILE A 103 11.27 -4.98 -3.26
C ILE A 103 11.56 -3.74 -2.41
N ASP A 104 11.22 -3.76 -1.11
CA ASP A 104 11.53 -2.65 -0.19
C ASP A 104 13.04 -2.47 0.01
N GLU A 105 13.84 -3.55 -0.02
CA GLU A 105 15.31 -3.47 0.05
C GLU A 105 15.86 -2.77 -1.19
N VAL A 106 15.40 -3.16 -2.38
CA VAL A 106 15.83 -2.57 -3.65
C VAL A 106 15.41 -1.11 -3.74
N LEU A 107 14.19 -0.78 -3.31
CA LEU A 107 13.67 0.58 -3.34
C LEU A 107 14.33 1.48 -2.29
N SER A 108 14.84 0.92 -1.20
CA SER A 108 15.54 1.70 -0.16
C SER A 108 16.78 2.43 -0.67
N SER A 109 17.46 1.92 -1.71
CA SER A 109 18.60 2.63 -2.33
C SER A 109 18.16 3.90 -3.07
N ALA A 110 16.89 4.03 -3.39
CA ALA A 110 16.27 5.23 -3.95
C ALA A 110 15.51 6.06 -2.89
N GLY A 111 15.72 5.81 -1.60
CA GLY A 111 15.10 6.56 -0.51
C GLY A 111 13.60 6.29 -0.32
N MET A 112 13.09 5.17 -0.85
CA MET A 112 11.66 4.85 -0.82
C MET A 112 11.35 3.48 -0.22
N ARG A 113 10.14 3.36 0.33
CA ARG A 113 9.54 2.11 0.82
C ARG A 113 8.08 2.08 0.44
N LEU A 114 7.57 0.95 -0.01
CA LEU A 114 6.19 0.87 -0.47
C LEU A 114 5.19 0.88 0.68
N LEU A 115 5.56 0.23 1.77
CA LEU A 115 4.66 0.02 2.90
C LEU A 115 5.29 0.55 4.18
N PRO A 116 4.49 1.23 5.03
CA PRO A 116 5.00 1.79 6.27
C PRO A 116 5.68 0.76 7.17
N LYS A 117 6.69 1.23 7.88
CA LYS A 117 7.43 0.49 8.90
C LYS A 117 7.01 1.03 10.27
N LYS A 118 6.69 0.11 11.18
CA LYS A 118 6.42 0.45 12.58
C LYS A 118 7.62 1.21 13.17
N PHE A 119 7.35 2.27 13.94
CA PHE A 119 8.34 3.12 14.61
C PHE A 119 9.27 3.93 13.69
N ALA A 120 9.04 3.97 12.37
CA ALA A 120 9.79 4.86 11.49
C ALA A 120 9.15 6.26 11.47
N ALA A 121 9.93 7.30 11.74
CA ALA A 121 9.49 8.69 11.77
C ALA A 121 9.72 9.45 10.44
N GLU A 122 9.95 8.72 9.35
CA GLU A 122 10.18 9.34 8.03
C GLU A 122 8.89 9.98 7.49
N PRO A 123 8.96 11.12 6.79
CA PRO A 123 7.77 11.83 6.28
C PRO A 123 6.85 10.92 5.46
N HIS A 124 7.43 10.09 4.60
CA HIS A 124 6.70 9.16 3.72
C HIS A 124 6.07 7.96 4.43
N ASN A 125 6.33 7.80 5.74
CA ASN A 125 5.80 6.75 6.60
C ASN A 125 4.57 7.20 7.41
N ILE A 126 4.27 8.50 7.41
CA ILE A 126 3.16 9.09 8.18
C ILE A 126 1.84 8.66 7.55
N ILE A 127 1.01 7.96 8.30
CA ILE A 127 -0.37 7.66 7.91
C ILE A 127 -1.28 8.62 8.67
N THR A 128 -2.35 9.06 8.03
CA THR A 128 -3.44 9.75 8.73
C THR A 128 -4.78 9.13 8.34
N THR A 129 -5.77 9.33 9.20
CA THR A 129 -7.08 8.69 9.08
C THR A 129 -8.18 9.69 9.36
N SER A 130 -9.30 9.56 8.64
CA SER A 130 -10.50 10.38 8.85
C SER A 130 -11.72 9.51 8.77
N CYS A 131 -12.63 9.63 9.74
CA CYS A 131 -13.91 8.94 9.72
C CYS A 131 -14.99 9.80 10.38
N GLY A 132 -16.19 9.83 9.79
CA GLY A 132 -17.34 10.56 10.34
C GLY A 132 -18.03 9.94 11.55
N CYS A 133 -17.51 8.83 12.10
CA CYS A 133 -18.11 8.15 13.25
C CYS A 133 -17.84 8.88 14.57
N SER A 134 -18.54 8.50 15.64
CA SER A 134 -18.38 9.10 16.97
C SER A 134 -17.13 8.64 17.73
N ASP A 135 -16.32 7.75 17.16
CA ASP A 135 -15.06 7.27 17.77
C ASP A 135 -13.95 8.30 17.54
N THR A 136 -13.40 8.85 18.62
CA THR A 136 -12.40 9.92 18.57
C THR A 136 -10.96 9.43 18.40
N ARG A 137 -10.75 8.11 18.32
CA ARG A 137 -9.42 7.52 18.08
C ARG A 137 -9.07 7.61 16.60
N GLU A 138 -7.78 7.76 16.31
CA GLU A 138 -7.24 7.73 14.93
C GLU A 138 -7.74 6.51 14.14
N VAL A 139 -7.64 5.32 14.74
CA VAL A 139 -8.14 4.08 14.12
C VAL A 139 -9.42 3.65 14.81
N CYS A 140 -10.57 3.83 14.16
CA CYS A 140 -11.85 3.26 14.56
C CYS A 140 -12.10 1.89 13.87
N ALA A 141 -13.23 1.24 14.15
CA ALA A 141 -13.60 -0.02 13.50
C ALA A 141 -13.85 0.14 11.98
N HIS A 142 -14.35 1.29 11.53
CA HIS A 142 -14.59 1.57 10.10
C HIS A 142 -13.29 1.76 9.32
N ILE A 143 -12.32 2.49 9.87
CA ILE A 143 -10.96 2.59 9.32
C ILE A 143 -10.34 1.19 9.20
N MET A 144 -10.48 0.37 10.24
CA MET A 144 -9.98 -1.00 10.21
C MET A 144 -10.68 -1.85 9.13
N ALA A 145 -12.00 -1.71 8.97
CA ALA A 145 -12.74 -2.40 7.91
C ALA A 145 -12.26 -1.98 6.52
N LEU A 146 -12.10 -0.67 6.28
CA LEU A 146 -11.57 -0.11 5.04
C LEU A 146 -10.15 -0.62 4.74
N ALA A 147 -9.27 -0.67 5.75
CA ALA A 147 -7.92 -1.19 5.62
C ALA A 147 -7.88 -2.69 5.28
N LEU A 148 -8.81 -3.49 5.82
CA LEU A 148 -8.90 -4.91 5.52
C LEU A 148 -9.42 -5.17 4.11
N VAL A 149 -10.49 -4.49 3.69
CA VAL A 149 -11.06 -4.64 2.33
C VAL A 149 -10.07 -4.14 1.27
N SER A 150 -9.39 -3.03 1.52
CA SER A 150 -8.31 -2.56 0.64
C SER A 150 -7.11 -3.51 0.62
N ALA A 151 -6.75 -4.14 1.75
CA ALA A 151 -5.72 -5.19 1.78
C ALA A 151 -6.09 -6.39 0.90
N ALA A 152 -7.34 -6.85 0.91
CA ALA A 152 -7.78 -7.92 0.00
C ALA A 152 -7.69 -7.50 -1.47
N ARG A 153 -8.09 -6.26 -1.80
CA ARG A 153 -7.95 -5.76 -3.17
C ARG A 153 -6.49 -5.66 -3.61
N MET A 154 -5.59 -5.25 -2.71
CA MET A 154 -4.15 -5.25 -2.97
C MET A 154 -3.58 -6.67 -3.05
N ASP A 155 -4.09 -7.63 -2.28
CA ASP A 155 -3.71 -9.05 -2.38
C ASP A 155 -3.98 -9.58 -3.80
N ASP A 156 -5.11 -9.19 -4.39
CA ASP A 156 -5.52 -9.58 -5.75
C ASP A 156 -4.80 -8.78 -6.84
N ASP A 157 -4.52 -7.49 -6.61
CA ASP A 157 -3.79 -6.62 -7.53
C ASP A 157 -2.67 -5.84 -6.81
N PRO A 158 -1.40 -6.32 -6.87
CA PRO A 158 -0.28 -5.66 -6.23
C PRO A 158 0.05 -4.27 -6.82
N TRP A 159 -0.45 -3.93 -8.00
CA TRP A 159 -0.23 -2.61 -8.60
C TRP A 159 -0.90 -1.50 -7.81
N LEU A 160 -1.94 -1.83 -7.05
CA LEU A 160 -2.60 -0.89 -6.15
C LEU A 160 -1.67 -0.42 -5.03
N VAL A 161 -0.68 -1.23 -4.63
CA VAL A 161 0.36 -0.80 -3.67
C VAL A 161 1.28 0.24 -4.30
N LEU A 162 1.66 0.06 -5.58
CA LEU A 162 2.46 1.06 -6.29
C LEU A 162 1.64 2.33 -6.53
N LEU A 163 0.39 2.19 -6.98
CA LEU A 163 -0.55 3.29 -7.20
C LEU A 163 -0.65 4.18 -5.97
N LEU A 164 -0.92 3.56 -4.83
CA LEU A 164 -1.10 4.25 -3.56
C LEU A 164 0.13 5.09 -3.18
N ARG A 165 1.31 4.69 -3.65
CA ARG A 165 2.58 5.38 -3.42
C ARG A 165 2.95 6.39 -4.52
N GLY A 166 2.03 6.68 -5.44
CA GLY A 166 2.24 7.58 -6.59
C GLY A 166 2.96 6.92 -7.77
N GLY A 167 3.07 5.60 -7.76
CA GLY A 167 3.86 4.84 -8.73
C GLY A 167 3.12 4.50 -10.01
N PRO A 168 3.86 4.07 -11.04
CA PRO A 168 3.28 3.68 -12.31
C PRO A 168 2.45 2.39 -12.17
N THR A 169 1.20 2.44 -12.62
CA THR A 169 0.26 1.31 -12.60
C THR A 169 0.02 0.67 -13.95
N ARG A 170 0.37 1.37 -15.04
CA ARG A 170 0.18 0.91 -16.42
C ARG A 170 1.53 0.78 -17.13
N ASP A 171 1.66 -0.28 -17.94
CA ASP A 171 2.84 -0.63 -18.72
C ASP A 171 4.15 -0.76 -17.92
N LEU A 172 4.10 -1.51 -16.81
CA LEU A 172 5.32 -1.76 -16.03
C LEU A 172 6.39 -2.50 -16.84
N ALA A 173 5.98 -3.41 -17.72
CA ALA A 173 6.90 -4.17 -18.57
C ALA A 173 7.65 -3.24 -19.54
N GLY A 174 6.97 -2.30 -20.20
CA GLY A 174 7.60 -1.29 -21.04
C GLY A 174 8.53 -0.38 -20.23
N ARG A 175 8.09 0.08 -19.06
CA ARG A 175 8.91 0.95 -18.18
C ARG A 175 10.16 0.27 -17.64
N LEU A 176 10.07 -0.99 -17.22
CA LEU A 176 11.23 -1.77 -16.75
C LEU A 176 12.23 -2.02 -17.89
N ARG A 177 11.75 -2.29 -19.11
CA ARG A 177 12.62 -2.44 -20.29
C ARG A 177 13.30 -1.11 -20.65
N ALA A 178 12.55 -0.01 -20.71
CA ALA A 178 13.10 1.31 -21.02
C ALA A 178 14.15 1.74 -19.98
N ALA A 179 13.88 1.54 -18.69
CA ALA A 179 14.84 1.82 -17.63
C ALA A 179 16.12 0.98 -17.77
N ARG A 180 15.99 -0.29 -18.17
CA ARG A 180 17.15 -1.17 -18.40
C ARG A 180 18.01 -0.73 -19.59
N VAL A 181 17.38 -0.36 -20.69
CA VAL A 181 18.10 0.16 -21.88
C VAL A 181 18.83 1.45 -21.51
N ALA A 182 18.17 2.39 -20.84
CA ALA A 182 18.78 3.64 -20.40
C ALA A 182 20.01 3.41 -19.48
N THR A 183 19.95 2.44 -18.57
CA THR A 183 21.12 2.08 -17.75
C THR A 183 22.27 1.49 -18.56
N MET A 184 21.98 0.73 -19.62
CA MET A 184 23.01 0.14 -20.49
C MET A 184 23.68 1.22 -21.36
N ASP A 185 22.90 2.16 -21.91
CA ASP A 185 23.41 3.27 -22.72
C ASP A 185 24.29 4.19 -21.88
N ALA A 186 23.86 4.53 -20.65
CA ALA A 186 24.65 5.34 -19.72
C ALA A 186 26.00 4.68 -19.39
N ALA A 187 26.02 3.35 -19.21
CA ALA A 187 27.25 2.60 -18.97
C ALA A 187 28.20 2.58 -20.19
N GLN A 188 27.68 2.64 -21.42
CA GLN A 188 28.47 2.69 -22.65
C GLN A 188 29.03 4.09 -22.94
N SER A 189 28.35 5.16 -22.53
CA SER A 189 28.80 6.54 -22.74
C SER A 189 29.93 7.03 -21.82
N VAL A 190 30.32 6.22 -20.83
CA VAL A 190 31.39 6.52 -19.85
C VAL A 190 32.69 5.78 -20.18
N VAL A 191 32.68 4.95 -21.23
CA VAL A 191 33.83 4.18 -21.74
C VAL A 191 34.32 4.82 -23.04
#